data_AF-A0A1U9N8Q2-F1
#
_entry.id   AF-A0A1U9N8Q2-F1
#
_cell.length_a   1.000
_cell.length_b   1.000
_cell.length_c   1.000
_cell.angle_alpha   90.00
_cell.angle_beta   90.00
_cell.angle_gamma   90.00
#
_symmetry.space_group_name_H-M   'P 1'
#
loop_
_entity.id
_entity.type
_entity.pdbx_description
1 polymer ?
#
loop_
_entity_poly.entity_id
_entity_poly.type
_entity_poly.pdbx_seq_one_letter_code
_entity_poly.pdbx_strand_id
1 'polypeptide(L)'
;MYIYDEYDHSILRQRIAQFRDQTARFLAGDLKPEQFLPLRLQNGLYVQRLAPMLRINVPYGMVNSAQLRKLAHIARHYDKGYCHVSTRQNIQYNWPDLTEVPDILAELAEVGMHGTQSSGNCIRNTTSDQFAGVAPDEMIDPRPYCEIIRQWSTFHPEFAFLPRKFKIAVTGSTQDRAAVQVHDIGLQLVHNDQGEVGFKVYVGGGLGRTPVIGVAIREFLPEEDLLSYLEAILRVYNLFGRRDNKYKARIKILVRALTPEVFAQKVEDEWQHLKDGYSKLTQEEITRAKGFFTAPAYEQLDNAAAQAALDAQAADSVAFGKWLQRNVREHKIAGYASVTLSLKPTGVAPGDITDSQLEVIADLADQFSFGEARTTHEQNIVLADVKKADLFALWQACKTAGFATPNIGTITDIICCPGGDFCSLANAKSIPIAEAIQRQFEDLDYVYDLGDIDLNISGCMNACGHHHVGHIGILGVDKSGKEFYQVQLGGNASNDASLGDVLGPSFGADDMPAVIQKIVDVYVANRTDEELFIDTYRRIGAAPFKEKVYAKAN
;
A
#
# COMPACT_ATOMS: atom_id res chain seq x y z
N MET A 1 -3.09 -18.72 -4.26
CA MET A 1 -2.58 -17.61 -5.12
C MET A 1 -2.80 -17.93 -6.60
N TYR A 2 -2.86 -16.93 -7.49
CA TYR A 2 -2.77 -17.17 -8.94
C TYR A 2 -1.47 -17.89 -9.31
N ILE A 3 -1.58 -18.89 -10.20
CA ILE A 3 -0.46 -19.69 -10.69
C ILE A 3 -0.26 -19.33 -12.16
N TYR A 4 0.96 -18.92 -12.50
CA TYR A 4 1.31 -18.52 -13.86
C TYR A 4 1.26 -19.75 -14.77
N ASP A 5 0.67 -19.57 -15.96
CA ASP A 5 0.68 -20.58 -17.00
C ASP A 5 1.80 -20.31 -18.03
N GLU A 6 1.90 -21.16 -19.05
CA GLU A 6 2.92 -21.03 -20.10
C GLU A 6 2.78 -19.74 -20.92
N TYR A 7 1.56 -19.19 -21.01
CA TYR A 7 1.31 -17.93 -21.68
C TYR A 7 1.86 -16.76 -20.86
N ASP A 8 1.60 -16.73 -19.55
CA ASP A 8 2.19 -15.76 -18.62
C ASP A 8 3.73 -15.80 -18.65
N HIS A 9 4.32 -17.00 -18.56
CA HIS A 9 5.77 -17.17 -18.64
C HIS A 9 6.35 -16.71 -19.98
N SER A 10 5.66 -17.00 -21.09
CA SER A 10 6.07 -16.57 -22.42
C SER A 10 6.06 -15.05 -22.57
N ILE A 11 5.02 -14.39 -22.06
CA ILE A 11 4.94 -12.91 -22.04
C ILE A 11 6.12 -12.33 -21.27
N LEU A 12 6.41 -12.85 -20.08
CA LEU A 12 7.51 -12.35 -19.26
C LEU A 12 8.85 -12.51 -19.99
N ARG A 13 9.15 -13.68 -20.54
CA ARG A 13 10.39 -13.93 -21.29
C ARG A 13 10.55 -12.97 -22.47
N GLN A 14 9.49 -12.75 -23.24
CA GLN A 14 9.51 -11.81 -24.36
C GLN A 14 9.73 -10.37 -23.89
N ARG A 15 9.05 -9.96 -22.80
CA ARG A 15 9.23 -8.62 -22.23
C ARG A 15 10.65 -8.38 -21.75
N ILE A 16 11.26 -9.38 -21.11
CA ILE A 16 12.63 -9.32 -20.61
C ILE A 16 13.62 -9.24 -21.78
N ALA A 17 13.44 -10.07 -22.81
CA ALA A 17 14.26 -10.02 -24.03
C ALA A 17 14.18 -8.63 -24.69
N GLN A 18 12.97 -8.07 -24.81
CA GLN A 18 12.76 -6.71 -25.31
C GLN A 18 13.49 -5.67 -24.47
N PHE A 19 13.36 -5.73 -23.13
CA PHE A 19 14.01 -4.75 -22.26
C PHE A 19 15.53 -4.88 -22.24
N ARG A 20 16.06 -6.09 -22.38
CA ARG A 20 17.49 -6.36 -22.53
C ARG A 20 18.06 -5.71 -23.79
N ASP A 21 17.40 -5.87 -24.94
CA ASP A 21 17.76 -5.17 -26.18
C ASP A 21 17.74 -3.64 -26.00
N GLN A 22 16.67 -3.11 -25.41
CA GLN A 22 16.53 -1.68 -25.14
C GLN A 22 17.65 -1.14 -24.24
N THR A 23 18.05 -1.91 -23.23
CA THR A 23 19.14 -1.58 -22.30
C THR A 23 20.49 -1.64 -23.01
N ALA A 24 20.76 -2.68 -23.82
CA ALA A 24 21.99 -2.80 -24.60
C ALA A 24 22.17 -1.62 -25.56
N ARG A 25 21.11 -1.23 -26.28
CA ARG A 25 21.12 -0.07 -27.17
C ARG A 25 21.32 1.25 -26.43
N PHE A 26 20.76 1.39 -25.23
CA PHE A 26 21.01 2.55 -24.37
C PHE A 26 22.48 2.62 -23.96
N LEU A 27 23.07 1.50 -23.52
CA LEU A 27 24.47 1.43 -23.13
C LEU A 27 25.44 1.66 -24.31
N ALA A 28 25.05 1.25 -25.52
CA ALA A 28 25.81 1.50 -26.75
C ALA A 28 25.71 2.95 -27.26
N GLY A 29 24.77 3.75 -26.73
CA GLY A 29 24.51 5.12 -27.17
C GLY A 29 23.52 5.24 -28.36
N ASP A 30 22.99 4.12 -28.84
CA ASP A 30 22.00 4.07 -29.94
C ASP A 30 20.59 4.53 -29.50
N LEU A 31 20.31 4.47 -28.19
CA LEU A 31 19.06 4.91 -27.59
C LEU A 31 19.33 6.08 -26.63
N LYS A 32 18.73 7.24 -26.89
CA LYS A 32 18.96 8.44 -26.06
C LYS A 32 18.27 8.32 -24.70
N PRO A 33 18.75 9.01 -23.64
CA PRO A 33 18.16 8.96 -22.30
C PRO A 33 16.66 9.27 -22.26
N GLU A 34 16.20 10.23 -23.06
CA GLU A 34 14.78 10.61 -23.15
C GLU A 34 13.91 9.53 -23.79
N GLN A 35 14.47 8.72 -24.69
CA GLN A 35 13.79 7.58 -25.33
C GLN A 35 13.80 6.35 -24.40
N PHE A 36 14.88 6.15 -23.66
CA PHE A 36 14.99 5.06 -22.69
C PHE A 36 14.12 5.29 -21.46
N LEU A 37 13.93 6.54 -21.03
CA LEU A 37 13.12 6.91 -19.86
C LEU A 37 11.75 6.22 -19.79
N PRO A 38 10.84 6.33 -20.79
CA PRO A 38 9.54 5.66 -20.73
C PRO A 38 9.67 4.13 -20.70
N LEU A 39 10.65 3.56 -21.40
CA LEU A 39 10.87 2.11 -21.50
C LEU A 39 11.33 1.52 -20.16
N ARG A 40 12.34 2.12 -19.52
CA ARG A 40 12.82 1.68 -18.22
C ARG A 40 11.78 1.87 -17.12
N LEU A 41 11.00 2.96 -17.18
CA LEU A 41 9.91 3.17 -16.25
C LEU A 41 8.82 2.10 -16.39
N GLN A 42 8.48 1.65 -17.59
CA GLN A 42 7.52 0.55 -17.75
C GLN A 42 8.08 -0.81 -17.31
N ASN A 43 9.36 -0.93 -17.01
CA ASN A 43 9.98 -2.12 -16.42
C ASN A 43 10.35 -1.89 -14.94
N GLY A 44 9.85 -0.83 -14.33
CA GLY A 44 10.02 -0.55 -12.91
C GLY A 44 11.34 0.10 -12.51
N LEU A 45 12.19 0.48 -13.47
CA LEU A 45 13.51 1.05 -13.23
C LEU A 45 13.47 2.59 -13.19
N TYR A 46 13.68 3.14 -12.00
CA TYR A 46 13.95 4.55 -11.75
C TYR A 46 15.45 4.83 -11.63
N VAL A 47 15.84 6.08 -11.85
CA VAL A 47 17.18 6.56 -11.48
C VAL A 47 16.96 7.60 -10.39
N GLN A 48 17.43 7.29 -9.18
CA GLN A 48 17.27 8.12 -7.99
C GLN A 48 18.47 9.07 -7.83
N ARG A 49 18.70 9.63 -6.62
CA ARG A 49 19.82 10.54 -6.37
C ARG A 49 21.18 9.84 -6.45
N LEU A 50 21.26 8.63 -5.89
CA LEU A 50 22.54 7.92 -5.67
C LEU A 50 22.70 6.68 -6.54
N ALA A 51 21.60 6.02 -6.89
CA ALA A 51 21.60 4.77 -7.65
C ALA A 51 20.26 4.58 -8.40
N PRO A 52 20.18 3.61 -9.33
CA PRO A 52 18.90 3.14 -9.83
C PRO A 52 18.04 2.53 -8.73
N MET A 53 16.72 2.52 -8.93
CA MET A 53 15.79 1.76 -8.09
C MET A 53 14.91 0.90 -8.98
N LEU A 54 14.79 -0.37 -8.63
CA LEU A 54 13.95 -1.34 -9.31
C LEU A 54 12.74 -1.67 -8.45
N ARG A 55 11.55 -1.47 -9.00
CA ARG A 55 10.27 -1.80 -8.35
C ARG A 55 9.65 -3.05 -8.97
N ILE A 56 9.42 -4.04 -8.12
CA ILE A 56 8.78 -5.31 -8.46
C ILE A 56 7.31 -5.26 -8.03
N ASN A 57 6.41 -5.71 -8.91
CA ASN A 57 4.99 -5.77 -8.57
C ASN A 57 4.71 -6.97 -7.68
N VAL A 58 3.84 -6.73 -6.70
CA VAL A 58 3.21 -7.77 -5.90
C VAL A 58 1.70 -7.57 -6.02
N PRO A 59 1.05 -8.23 -7.00
CA PRO A 59 -0.38 -8.13 -7.20
C PRO A 59 -1.14 -8.35 -5.89
N TYR A 60 -2.06 -7.41 -5.55
CA TYR A 60 -2.90 -7.45 -4.35
C TYR A 60 -2.13 -7.78 -3.04
N GLY A 61 -0.83 -7.51 -3.04
CA GLY A 61 0.10 -7.72 -1.93
C GLY A 61 0.48 -9.17 -1.62
N MET A 62 0.05 -10.16 -2.37
CA MET A 62 0.28 -11.57 -2.05
C MET A 62 1.63 -12.10 -2.57
N VAL A 63 2.41 -12.77 -1.71
CA VAL A 63 3.67 -13.46 -2.07
C VAL A 63 3.73 -14.84 -1.43
N ASN A 64 4.47 -15.77 -2.04
CA ASN A 64 4.73 -17.09 -1.46
C ASN A 64 6.19 -17.23 -0.99
N SER A 65 6.47 -18.30 -0.26
CA SER A 65 7.78 -18.56 0.33
C SER A 65 8.90 -18.74 -0.70
N ALA A 66 8.61 -19.29 -1.89
CA ALA A 66 9.58 -19.38 -2.98
C ALA A 66 9.94 -18.00 -3.54
N GLN A 67 8.94 -17.12 -3.71
CA GLN A 67 9.13 -15.73 -4.12
C GLN A 67 9.92 -14.94 -3.07
N LEU A 68 9.61 -15.09 -1.78
CA LEU A 68 10.36 -14.46 -0.69
C LEU A 68 11.84 -14.84 -0.70
N ARG A 69 12.15 -16.13 -0.91
CA ARG A 69 13.54 -16.60 -1.03
C ARG A 69 14.24 -16.05 -2.28
N LYS A 70 13.55 -15.94 -3.41
CA LYS A 70 14.11 -15.28 -4.59
C LYS A 70 14.35 -13.79 -4.34
N LEU A 71 13.44 -13.09 -3.65
CA LEU A 71 13.65 -11.69 -3.26
C LEU A 71 14.88 -11.54 -2.34
N ALA A 72 15.09 -12.48 -1.41
CA ALA A 72 16.29 -12.51 -0.57
C ALA A 72 17.57 -12.67 -1.41
N HIS A 73 17.54 -13.60 -2.37
CA HIS A 73 18.64 -13.80 -3.32
C HIS A 73 18.95 -12.51 -4.09
N ILE A 74 17.94 -11.84 -4.65
CA ILE A 74 18.14 -10.59 -5.39
C ILE A 74 18.71 -9.49 -4.48
N ALA A 75 18.18 -9.35 -3.26
CA ALA A 75 18.67 -8.37 -2.29
C ALA A 75 20.17 -8.55 -2.00
N ARG A 76 20.60 -9.81 -1.84
CA ARG A 76 21.97 -10.19 -1.50
C ARG A 76 22.97 -10.03 -2.64
N HIS A 77 22.57 -10.38 -3.86
CA HIS A 77 23.49 -10.47 -5.01
C HIS A 77 23.51 -9.21 -5.87
N TYR A 78 22.38 -8.51 -5.99
CA TYR A 78 22.23 -7.38 -6.91
C TYR A 78 21.92 -6.05 -6.20
N ASP A 79 21.78 -6.06 -4.88
CA ASP A 79 21.53 -4.86 -4.07
C ASP A 79 22.46 -4.88 -2.83
N LYS A 80 22.10 -4.19 -1.74
CA LYS A 80 22.89 -4.04 -0.52
C LYS A 80 22.39 -4.93 0.63
N GLY A 81 21.80 -6.09 0.32
CA GLY A 81 21.30 -7.04 1.31
C GLY A 81 19.96 -6.66 1.93
N TYR A 82 19.19 -5.75 1.32
CA TYR A 82 17.84 -5.41 1.78
C TYR A 82 16.91 -4.97 0.64
N CYS A 83 15.62 -4.94 0.94
CA CYS A 83 14.58 -4.40 0.07
C CYS A 83 13.55 -3.61 0.89
N HIS A 84 12.60 -2.96 0.22
CA HIS A 84 11.60 -2.10 0.86
C HIS A 84 10.17 -2.44 0.43
N VAL A 85 9.27 -2.62 1.40
CA VAL A 85 7.81 -2.75 1.19
C VAL A 85 7.19 -1.37 1.03
N SER A 86 6.50 -1.16 -0.08
CA SER A 86 5.92 0.14 -0.42
C SER A 86 4.45 0.27 -0.05
N THR A 87 3.95 1.52 0.00
CA THR A 87 2.53 1.84 0.19
C THR A 87 1.59 1.38 -0.93
N ARG A 88 2.11 0.68 -1.94
CA ARG A 88 1.32 -0.01 -2.98
C ARG A 88 1.57 -1.51 -2.99
N GLN A 89 2.00 -2.06 -1.85
CA GLN A 89 2.28 -3.48 -1.65
C GLN A 89 3.45 -4.02 -2.50
N ASN A 90 4.09 -3.19 -3.31
CA ASN A 90 5.25 -3.60 -4.12
C ASN A 90 6.54 -3.68 -3.30
N ILE A 91 7.50 -4.44 -3.81
CA ILE A 91 8.89 -4.49 -3.31
C ILE A 91 9.78 -3.54 -4.12
N GLN A 92 10.75 -2.89 -3.45
CA GLN A 92 11.73 -2.00 -4.06
C GLN A 92 13.16 -2.34 -3.65
N TYR A 93 14.04 -2.35 -4.65
CA TYR A 93 15.50 -2.43 -4.55
C TYR A 93 16.08 -1.07 -4.90
N ASN A 94 16.95 -0.50 -4.07
CA ASN A 94 17.40 0.89 -4.19
C ASN A 94 18.84 1.04 -4.72
N TRP A 95 19.54 -0.08 -4.97
CA TRP A 95 20.94 -0.07 -5.39
C TRP A 95 21.30 -0.98 -6.57
N PRO A 96 20.37 -1.49 -7.43
CA PRO A 96 20.78 -2.34 -8.54
C PRO A 96 21.64 -1.58 -9.55
N ASP A 97 22.67 -2.24 -10.07
CA ASP A 97 23.37 -1.75 -11.25
C ASP A 97 22.41 -1.77 -12.44
N LEU A 98 22.34 -0.66 -13.18
CA LEU A 98 21.47 -0.52 -14.35
C LEU A 98 21.74 -1.62 -15.39
N THR A 99 22.99 -2.03 -15.54
CA THR A 99 23.44 -3.02 -16.53
C THR A 99 22.92 -4.42 -16.21
N GLU A 100 22.71 -4.74 -14.94
CA GLU A 100 22.28 -6.05 -14.43
C GLU A 100 20.75 -6.17 -14.31
N VAL A 101 20.00 -5.06 -14.42
CA VAL A 101 18.53 -5.08 -14.28
C VAL A 101 17.83 -6.09 -15.19
N PRO A 102 18.23 -6.27 -16.47
CA PRO A 102 17.64 -7.32 -17.31
C PRO A 102 17.87 -8.75 -16.77
N ASP A 103 18.98 -9.01 -16.07
CA ASP A 103 19.28 -10.30 -15.42
C ASP A 103 18.44 -10.49 -14.16
N ILE A 104 18.35 -9.45 -13.32
CA ILE A 104 17.46 -9.45 -12.14
C ILE A 104 16.02 -9.80 -12.54
N LEU A 105 15.51 -9.17 -13.61
CA LEU A 105 14.17 -9.43 -14.12
C LEU A 105 14.02 -10.85 -14.69
N ALA A 106 15.08 -11.42 -15.28
CA ALA A 106 15.10 -12.80 -15.75
C ALA A 106 14.97 -13.79 -14.59
N GLU A 107 15.72 -13.58 -13.52
CA GLU A 107 15.66 -14.43 -12.32
C GLU A 107 14.33 -14.32 -11.56
N LEU A 108 13.77 -13.11 -11.47
CA LEU A 108 12.46 -12.91 -10.84
C LEU A 108 11.34 -13.62 -11.63
N ALA A 109 11.46 -13.70 -12.96
CA ALA A 109 10.49 -14.40 -13.78
C ALA A 109 10.47 -15.92 -13.57
N GLU A 110 11.54 -16.52 -13.03
CA GLU A 110 11.58 -17.94 -12.64
C GLU A 110 10.54 -18.27 -11.56
N VAL A 111 10.15 -17.28 -10.76
CA VAL A 111 9.14 -17.40 -9.69
C VAL A 111 7.89 -16.55 -9.97
N GLY A 112 7.67 -16.17 -11.24
CA GLY A 112 6.49 -15.41 -11.67
C GLY A 112 6.45 -13.95 -11.20
N MET A 113 7.59 -13.35 -10.84
CA MET A 113 7.67 -11.95 -10.43
C MET A 113 8.18 -11.03 -11.55
N HIS A 114 7.71 -9.78 -11.60
CA HIS A 114 8.08 -8.85 -12.66
C HIS A 114 7.98 -7.36 -12.27
N GLY A 115 8.66 -6.48 -13.02
CA GLY A 115 8.59 -5.02 -12.91
C GLY A 115 7.61 -4.34 -13.89
N THR A 116 6.96 -5.09 -14.78
CA THR A 116 6.08 -4.58 -15.85
C THR A 116 5.02 -3.62 -15.33
N GLN A 117 4.94 -2.39 -15.87
CA GLN A 117 3.94 -1.38 -15.50
C GLN A 117 3.90 -1.00 -14.02
N SER A 118 4.93 -1.32 -13.22
CA SER A 118 5.04 -0.84 -11.84
C SER A 118 5.19 0.70 -11.78
N SER A 119 5.57 1.28 -12.92
CA SER A 119 5.92 2.69 -13.12
C SER A 119 5.54 3.19 -14.51
N GLY A 120 5.75 4.49 -14.79
CA GLY A 120 5.34 5.11 -16.07
C GLY A 120 3.90 5.64 -16.10
N ASN A 121 3.44 5.97 -17.31
CA ASN A 121 2.14 6.56 -17.64
C ASN A 121 1.13 5.46 -18.04
N CYS A 122 0.87 4.55 -17.11
CA CYS A 122 0.00 3.40 -17.32
C CYS A 122 -0.70 3.04 -16.00
N ILE A 123 -1.54 2.01 -16.06
CA ILE A 123 -2.13 1.36 -14.89
C ILE A 123 -1.00 0.75 -14.06
N ARG A 124 -1.05 0.96 -12.74
CA ARG A 124 -0.10 0.44 -11.75
C ARG A 124 -0.67 -0.82 -11.08
N ASN A 125 0.16 -1.49 -10.28
CA ASN A 125 -0.23 -2.61 -9.44
C ASN A 125 -1.62 -2.40 -8.78
N THR A 126 -2.55 -3.35 -8.94
CA THR A 126 -3.84 -3.32 -8.26
C THR A 126 -3.63 -3.73 -6.80
N THR A 127 -4.05 -2.88 -5.87
CA THR A 127 -3.88 -3.09 -4.43
C THR A 127 -5.18 -3.55 -3.78
N SER A 128 -5.07 -4.29 -2.67
CA SER A 128 -6.21 -4.83 -1.94
C SER A 128 -5.95 -4.83 -0.44
N ASP A 129 -7.02 -5.02 0.36
CA ASP A 129 -6.94 -5.31 1.80
C ASP A 129 -5.93 -6.44 2.06
N GLN A 130 -4.96 -6.19 2.94
CA GLN A 130 -3.97 -7.20 3.34
C GLN A 130 -4.60 -8.43 4.03
N PHE A 131 -5.83 -8.34 4.55
CA PHE A 131 -6.56 -9.45 5.15
C PHE A 131 -7.62 -10.06 4.23
N ALA A 132 -7.58 -9.74 2.93
CA ALA A 132 -8.48 -10.32 1.93
C ALA A 132 -8.48 -11.86 1.95
N GLY A 133 -9.65 -12.47 1.90
CA GLY A 133 -9.88 -13.91 2.02
C GLY A 133 -10.03 -14.42 3.44
N VAL A 134 -9.72 -13.63 4.48
CA VAL A 134 -9.63 -14.11 5.87
C VAL A 134 -10.23 -13.19 6.93
N ALA A 135 -10.46 -11.91 6.62
CA ALA A 135 -11.01 -10.96 7.57
C ALA A 135 -12.45 -11.34 8.00
N PRO A 136 -12.82 -11.19 9.29
CA PRO A 136 -14.17 -11.48 9.76
C PRO A 136 -15.26 -10.60 9.15
N ASP A 137 -14.93 -9.36 8.79
CA ASP A 137 -15.83 -8.38 8.20
C ASP A 137 -15.80 -8.36 6.66
N GLU A 138 -15.11 -9.33 6.05
CA GLU A 138 -15.08 -9.52 4.60
C GLU A 138 -16.40 -10.09 4.10
N MET A 139 -17.03 -9.38 3.16
CA MET A 139 -18.24 -9.84 2.50
C MET A 139 -17.90 -10.76 1.33
N ILE A 140 -16.97 -10.33 0.48
CA ILE A 140 -16.58 -11.01 -0.75
C ILE A 140 -15.07 -10.91 -0.90
N ASP A 141 -14.39 -12.01 -1.23
CA ASP A 141 -12.94 -11.99 -1.47
C ASP A 141 -12.61 -11.11 -2.70
N PRO A 142 -11.84 -10.02 -2.54
CA PRO A 142 -11.50 -9.12 -3.65
C PRO A 142 -10.39 -9.64 -4.57
N ARG A 143 -9.61 -10.65 -4.14
CA ARG A 143 -8.40 -11.11 -4.86
C ARG A 143 -8.70 -11.66 -6.27
N PRO A 144 -9.76 -12.45 -6.51
CA PRO A 144 -10.15 -12.87 -7.86
C PRO A 144 -10.33 -11.69 -8.82
N TYR A 145 -11.00 -10.63 -8.39
CA TYR A 145 -11.23 -9.45 -9.23
C TYR A 145 -9.96 -8.61 -9.41
N CYS A 146 -9.10 -8.54 -8.39
CA CYS A 146 -7.79 -7.90 -8.53
C CYS A 146 -6.94 -8.61 -9.59
N GLU A 147 -6.99 -9.94 -9.65
CA GLU A 147 -6.30 -10.77 -10.64
C GLU A 147 -6.87 -10.56 -12.05
N ILE A 148 -8.20 -10.54 -12.20
CA ILE A 148 -8.87 -10.18 -13.47
C ILE A 148 -8.41 -8.80 -13.96
N ILE A 149 -8.42 -7.78 -13.08
CA ILE A 149 -7.95 -6.43 -13.41
C ILE A 149 -6.47 -6.43 -13.79
N ARG A 150 -5.63 -7.20 -13.09
CA ARG A 150 -4.19 -7.32 -13.39
C ARG A 150 -3.97 -7.89 -14.79
N GLN A 151 -4.63 -8.99 -15.13
CA GLN A 151 -4.50 -9.65 -16.43
C GLN A 151 -4.98 -8.72 -17.54
N TRP A 152 -6.15 -8.11 -17.39
CA TRP A 152 -6.70 -7.16 -18.37
C TRP A 152 -5.82 -5.92 -18.57
N SER A 153 -5.29 -5.34 -17.49
CA SER A 153 -4.52 -4.09 -17.57
C SER A 153 -3.09 -4.25 -18.08
N THR A 154 -2.55 -5.46 -18.06
CA THR A 154 -1.17 -5.76 -18.45
C THR A 154 -1.06 -5.79 -19.97
N PHE A 155 -0.19 -4.94 -20.53
CA PHE A 155 -0.03 -4.72 -21.97
C PHE A 155 -1.29 -4.31 -22.73
N HIS A 156 -2.29 -3.75 -22.04
CA HIS A 156 -3.51 -3.29 -22.69
C HIS A 156 -3.18 -2.23 -23.78
N PRO A 157 -3.52 -2.47 -25.06
CA PRO A 157 -3.04 -1.68 -26.18
C PRO A 157 -3.46 -0.21 -26.09
N GLU A 158 -4.67 0.04 -25.57
CA GLU A 158 -5.19 1.40 -25.41
C GLU A 158 -4.60 2.15 -24.19
N PHE A 159 -4.22 1.42 -23.13
CA PHE A 159 -3.91 2.01 -21.81
C PHE A 159 -2.43 1.91 -21.41
N ALA A 160 -1.58 1.50 -22.35
CA ALA A 160 -0.13 1.52 -22.20
C ALA A 160 0.48 2.96 -22.16
N PHE A 161 -0.29 3.97 -22.60
CA PHE A 161 0.13 5.38 -22.63
C PHE A 161 -0.98 6.35 -22.20
N LEU A 162 -1.36 6.26 -20.93
CA LEU A 162 -2.32 7.17 -20.31
C LEU A 162 -1.74 8.58 -20.11
N PRO A 163 -2.58 9.62 -19.91
CA PRO A 163 -2.10 10.97 -19.61
C PRO A 163 -1.09 11.01 -18.43
N ARG A 164 -1.33 10.19 -17.40
CA ARG A 164 -0.46 10.01 -16.23
C ARG A 164 -0.72 8.66 -15.55
N LYS A 165 0.13 8.30 -14.58
CA LYS A 165 -0.02 7.11 -13.70
C LYS A 165 -1.46 6.93 -13.23
N PHE A 166 -1.93 5.69 -13.24
CA PHE A 166 -3.31 5.32 -12.90
C PHE A 166 -3.31 4.19 -11.88
N LYS A 167 -4.04 4.37 -10.78
CA LYS A 167 -4.03 3.48 -9.62
C LYS A 167 -5.43 2.92 -9.37
N ILE A 168 -5.52 1.61 -9.22
CA ILE A 168 -6.75 0.92 -8.84
C ILE A 168 -6.54 0.27 -7.47
N ALA A 169 -7.54 0.35 -6.60
CA ALA A 169 -7.62 -0.39 -5.34
C ALA A 169 -8.99 -1.03 -5.18
N VAL A 170 -9.03 -2.21 -4.55
CA VAL A 170 -10.24 -3.00 -4.36
C VAL A 170 -10.34 -3.41 -2.89
N THR A 171 -11.53 -3.32 -2.31
CA THR A 171 -11.82 -3.86 -0.98
C THR A 171 -13.08 -4.71 -1.02
N GLY A 172 -13.03 -5.85 -0.33
CA GLY A 172 -14.16 -6.77 -0.14
C GLY A 172 -14.84 -6.64 1.23
N SER A 173 -14.28 -5.81 2.09
CA SER A 173 -14.63 -5.72 3.49
C SER A 173 -15.51 -4.51 3.79
N THR A 174 -16.27 -4.59 4.87
CA THR A 174 -17.12 -3.45 5.30
C THR A 174 -16.29 -2.27 5.77
N GLN A 175 -15.15 -2.51 6.40
CA GLN A 175 -14.15 -1.49 6.68
C GLN A 175 -13.20 -1.32 5.48
N ASP A 176 -12.81 -0.11 5.11
CA ASP A 176 -11.81 0.14 4.06
C ASP A 176 -10.39 0.10 4.63
N ARG A 177 -9.70 -1.04 4.42
CA ARG A 177 -8.26 -1.22 4.69
C ARG A 177 -7.38 -1.05 3.45
N ALA A 178 -7.97 -0.74 2.29
CA ALA A 178 -7.24 -0.58 1.03
C ALA A 178 -7.09 0.89 0.61
N ALA A 179 -7.73 1.80 1.35
CA ALA A 179 -7.83 3.23 1.06
C ALA A 179 -8.35 3.48 -0.36
N VAL A 180 -9.47 2.85 -0.72
CA VAL A 180 -10.00 2.83 -2.10
C VAL A 180 -10.37 4.23 -2.57
N GLN A 181 -10.83 5.10 -1.66
CA GLN A 181 -11.25 6.46 -2.00
C GLN A 181 -10.09 7.39 -2.39
N VAL A 182 -8.82 7.01 -2.17
CA VAL A 182 -7.65 7.83 -2.58
C VAL A 182 -6.92 7.28 -3.81
N HIS A 183 -7.56 6.35 -4.52
CA HIS A 183 -7.11 5.78 -5.78
C HIS A 183 -7.77 6.47 -6.99
N ASP A 184 -7.18 6.31 -8.18
CA ASP A 184 -7.76 6.89 -9.40
C ASP A 184 -9.12 6.22 -9.70
N ILE A 185 -9.21 4.91 -9.44
CA ILE A 185 -10.45 4.14 -9.26
C ILE A 185 -10.36 3.37 -7.94
N GLY A 186 -11.41 3.48 -7.12
CA GLY A 186 -11.64 2.64 -5.95
C GLY A 186 -12.84 1.74 -6.18
N LEU A 187 -12.72 0.46 -5.81
CA LEU A 187 -13.78 -0.53 -5.95
C LEU A 187 -14.09 -1.12 -4.58
N GLN A 188 -15.36 -1.07 -4.18
CA GLN A 188 -15.84 -1.78 -3.01
C GLN A 188 -16.83 -2.86 -3.47
N LEU A 189 -16.56 -4.12 -3.15
CA LEU A 189 -17.50 -5.20 -3.42
C LEU A 189 -18.69 -5.11 -2.47
N VAL A 190 -19.89 -5.28 -3.03
CA VAL A 190 -21.16 -5.15 -2.31
C VAL A 190 -22.15 -6.19 -2.84
N HIS A 191 -23.14 -6.51 -2.02
CA HIS A 191 -24.36 -7.19 -2.46
C HIS A 191 -25.47 -6.16 -2.69
N ASN A 192 -26.29 -6.35 -3.72
CA ASN A 192 -27.56 -5.63 -3.83
C ASN A 192 -28.65 -6.29 -2.96
N ASP A 193 -29.86 -5.71 -2.97
CA ASP A 193 -31.02 -6.21 -2.24
C ASP A 193 -31.45 -7.64 -2.64
N GLN A 194 -31.03 -8.11 -3.83
CA GLN A 194 -31.30 -9.46 -4.33
C GLN A 194 -30.18 -10.45 -3.99
N GLY A 195 -29.11 -9.99 -3.33
CA GLY A 195 -27.94 -10.81 -2.97
C GLY A 195 -26.91 -10.95 -4.09
N GLU A 196 -27.08 -10.28 -5.22
CA GLU A 196 -26.15 -10.34 -6.36
C GLU A 196 -24.87 -9.56 -6.06
N VAL A 197 -23.74 -10.07 -6.52
CA VAL A 197 -22.42 -9.45 -6.33
C VAL A 197 -22.21 -8.33 -7.34
N GLY A 198 -21.76 -7.18 -6.85
CA GLY A 198 -21.36 -6.07 -7.69
C GLY A 198 -20.37 -5.15 -6.99
N PHE A 199 -20.17 -3.98 -7.59
CA PHE A 199 -19.22 -2.98 -7.14
C PHE A 199 -19.87 -1.63 -6.92
N LYS A 200 -19.56 -1.01 -5.79
CA LYS A 200 -19.60 0.45 -5.68
C LYS A 200 -18.31 1.02 -6.26
N VAL A 201 -18.45 1.96 -7.20
CA VAL A 201 -17.35 2.49 -8.01
C VAL A 201 -17.05 3.94 -7.65
N TYR A 202 -15.87 4.16 -7.09
CA TYR A 202 -15.31 5.48 -6.79
C TYR A 202 -14.31 5.90 -7.86
N VAL A 203 -14.31 7.18 -8.25
CA VAL A 203 -13.38 7.72 -9.26
C VAL A 203 -12.83 9.07 -8.83
N GLY A 204 -11.61 9.38 -9.28
CA GLY A 204 -11.05 10.73 -9.14
C GLY A 204 -10.35 10.98 -7.81
N GLY A 205 -9.99 9.94 -7.08
CA GLY A 205 -9.17 10.05 -5.89
C GLY A 205 -7.68 10.28 -6.19
N GLY A 206 -6.95 10.74 -5.18
CA GLY A 206 -5.50 10.78 -5.20
C GLY A 206 -4.91 11.87 -4.33
N LEU A 207 -3.83 11.53 -3.64
CA LEU A 207 -3.12 12.42 -2.70
C LEU A 207 -2.26 13.45 -3.45
N GLY A 208 -0.97 13.22 -3.70
CA GLY A 208 -0.14 14.15 -4.52
C GLY A 208 -0.28 15.64 -4.16
N ARG A 209 0.06 16.55 -5.09
CA ARG A 209 0.09 17.99 -4.78
C ARG A 209 -1.28 18.59 -4.44
N THR A 210 -2.33 18.13 -5.10
CA THR A 210 -3.70 18.59 -4.90
C THR A 210 -4.51 17.39 -4.45
N PRO A 211 -4.59 17.09 -3.14
CA PRO A 211 -5.30 15.93 -2.65
C PRO A 211 -6.80 16.03 -2.96
N VAL A 212 -7.39 14.90 -3.36
CA VAL A 212 -8.81 14.76 -3.69
C VAL A 212 -9.25 13.37 -3.22
N ILE A 213 -10.39 13.31 -2.55
CA ILE A 213 -11.09 12.07 -2.22
C ILE A 213 -11.98 11.71 -3.42
N GLY A 214 -11.92 10.46 -3.84
CA GLY A 214 -12.70 9.93 -4.94
C GLY A 214 -14.19 9.93 -4.60
N VAL A 215 -15.01 10.11 -5.62
CA VAL A 215 -16.46 10.21 -5.50
C VAL A 215 -17.10 8.96 -6.08
N ALA A 216 -18.14 8.46 -5.43
CA ALA A 216 -18.94 7.39 -5.98
C ALA A 216 -19.66 7.90 -7.24
N ILE A 217 -19.42 7.26 -8.38
CA ILE A 217 -20.14 7.55 -9.64
C ILE A 217 -21.15 6.45 -9.97
N ARG A 218 -21.08 5.32 -9.27
CA ARG A 218 -22.01 4.20 -9.39
C ARG A 218 -22.10 3.45 -8.07
N GLU A 219 -23.30 3.31 -7.54
CA GLU A 219 -23.56 2.62 -6.26
C GLU A 219 -23.57 1.10 -6.42
N PHE A 220 -23.98 0.60 -7.60
CA PHE A 220 -23.96 -0.82 -7.92
C PHE A 220 -23.65 -1.06 -9.41
N LEU A 221 -22.55 -1.75 -9.68
CA LEU A 221 -22.15 -2.27 -10.98
C LEU A 221 -22.11 -3.79 -10.90
N PRO A 222 -22.90 -4.54 -11.69
CA PRO A 222 -22.84 -6.00 -11.71
C PRO A 222 -21.42 -6.51 -11.99
N GLU A 223 -21.05 -7.65 -11.39
CA GLU A 223 -19.68 -8.15 -11.52
C GLU A 223 -19.27 -8.47 -12.97
N GLU A 224 -20.21 -8.86 -13.81
CA GLU A 224 -20.01 -9.12 -15.24
C GLU A 224 -19.52 -7.88 -16.01
N ASP A 225 -19.91 -6.69 -15.55
CA ASP A 225 -19.66 -5.43 -16.23
C ASP A 225 -18.38 -4.74 -15.73
N LEU A 226 -17.61 -5.38 -14.86
CA LEU A 226 -16.41 -4.81 -14.24
C LEU A 226 -15.44 -4.24 -15.29
N LEU A 227 -14.96 -5.07 -16.23
CA LEU A 227 -13.94 -4.64 -17.17
C LEU A 227 -14.47 -3.62 -18.18
N SER A 228 -15.70 -3.80 -18.68
CA SER A 228 -16.31 -2.86 -19.62
C SER A 228 -16.51 -1.46 -19.01
N TYR A 229 -16.83 -1.38 -17.71
CA TYR A 229 -16.96 -0.10 -17.01
C TYR A 229 -15.59 0.55 -16.72
N LEU A 230 -14.58 -0.24 -16.33
CA LEU A 230 -13.21 0.26 -16.16
C LEU A 230 -12.65 0.80 -17.48
N GLU A 231 -12.93 0.11 -18.60
CA GLU A 231 -12.57 0.56 -19.94
C GLU A 231 -13.24 1.92 -20.25
N ALA A 232 -14.54 2.08 -20.00
CA ALA A 232 -15.25 3.34 -20.20
C ALA A 232 -14.63 4.50 -19.39
N ILE A 233 -14.33 4.29 -18.10
CA ILE A 233 -13.67 5.30 -17.25
C ILE A 233 -12.32 5.70 -17.83
N LEU A 234 -11.51 4.71 -18.23
CA LEU A 234 -10.18 4.95 -18.79
C LEU A 234 -10.25 5.65 -20.13
N ARG A 235 -11.20 5.32 -21.02
CA ARG A 235 -11.39 5.97 -22.31
C ARG A 235 -11.77 7.43 -22.17
N VAL A 236 -12.72 7.75 -21.29
CA VAL A 236 -13.07 9.14 -20.96
C VAL A 236 -11.84 9.89 -20.45
N TYR A 237 -11.06 9.28 -19.55
CA TYR A 237 -9.80 9.88 -19.10
C TYR A 237 -8.75 10.00 -20.21
N ASN A 238 -8.65 9.03 -21.12
CA ASN A 238 -7.69 9.01 -22.20
C ASN A 238 -7.99 10.13 -23.21
N LEU A 239 -9.26 10.32 -23.55
CA LEU A 239 -9.77 11.33 -24.49
C LEU A 239 -9.69 12.75 -23.92
N PHE A 240 -10.19 12.96 -22.70
CA PHE A 240 -10.34 14.31 -22.12
C PHE A 240 -9.22 14.70 -21.16
N GLY A 241 -8.36 13.76 -20.77
CA GLY A 241 -7.24 14.01 -19.86
C GLY A 241 -6.15 14.89 -20.47
N ARG A 242 -5.66 15.85 -19.70
CA ARG A 242 -4.60 16.78 -20.11
C ARG A 242 -3.25 16.08 -20.31
N ARG A 243 -2.55 16.42 -21.39
CA ARG A 243 -1.17 16.01 -21.67
C ARG A 243 -0.18 17.17 -21.81
N ASP A 244 -0.70 18.39 -21.93
CA ASP A 244 0.06 19.64 -22.02
C ASP A 244 0.74 20.02 -20.69
N ASN A 245 0.13 19.63 -19.55
CA ASN A 245 0.69 19.90 -18.22
C ASN A 245 0.63 18.67 -17.33
N LYS A 246 1.81 18.03 -17.11
CA LYS A 246 1.95 16.82 -16.29
C LYS A 246 1.46 16.97 -14.84
N TYR A 247 1.42 18.20 -14.30
CA TYR A 247 0.94 18.47 -12.93
C TYR A 247 -0.60 18.54 -12.85
N LYS A 248 -1.27 18.70 -14.00
CA LYS A 248 -2.73 18.76 -14.13
C LYS A 248 -3.30 17.56 -14.93
N ALA A 249 -2.48 16.52 -15.13
CA ALA A 249 -2.77 15.38 -16.02
C ALA A 249 -3.45 14.18 -15.34
N ARG A 250 -3.73 14.21 -14.03
CA ARG A 250 -4.37 13.07 -13.31
C ARG A 250 -5.89 13.13 -13.43
N ILE A 251 -6.56 11.97 -13.43
CA ILE A 251 -8.03 11.87 -13.55
C ILE A 251 -8.78 12.72 -12.52
N LYS A 252 -8.28 12.83 -11.29
CA LYS A 252 -8.88 13.71 -10.27
C LYS A 252 -9.04 15.18 -10.69
N ILE A 253 -8.14 15.67 -11.54
CA ILE A 253 -8.23 17.03 -12.08
C ILE A 253 -9.32 17.10 -13.15
N LEU A 254 -9.43 16.06 -13.98
CA LEU A 254 -10.48 15.95 -14.99
C LEU A 254 -11.87 15.84 -14.35
N VAL A 255 -12.05 14.96 -13.36
CA VAL A 255 -13.32 14.81 -12.63
C VAL A 255 -13.74 16.13 -11.99
N ARG A 256 -12.82 16.85 -11.33
CA ARG A 256 -13.13 18.19 -10.78
C ARG A 256 -13.45 19.24 -11.84
N ALA A 257 -12.81 19.17 -13.00
CA ALA A 257 -13.04 20.13 -14.08
C ALA A 257 -14.38 19.91 -14.79
N LEU A 258 -14.79 18.65 -14.94
CA LEU A 258 -16.09 18.29 -15.52
C LEU A 258 -17.24 18.36 -14.51
N THR A 259 -16.92 18.24 -13.21
CA THR A 259 -17.81 17.81 -12.11
C THR A 259 -18.06 16.30 -12.09
N PRO A 260 -18.28 15.71 -10.89
CA PRO A 260 -18.60 14.28 -10.75
C PRO A 260 -19.75 13.81 -11.64
N GLU A 261 -20.83 14.59 -11.71
CA GLU A 261 -22.07 14.23 -12.40
C GLU A 261 -21.86 14.18 -13.92
N VAL A 262 -21.18 15.19 -14.48
CA VAL A 262 -20.87 15.22 -15.92
C VAL A 262 -19.85 14.15 -16.27
N PHE A 263 -18.86 13.90 -15.41
CA PHE A 263 -17.91 12.81 -15.61
C PHE A 263 -18.64 11.46 -15.62
N ALA A 264 -19.51 11.21 -14.64
CA ALA A 264 -20.32 9.99 -14.56
C ALA A 264 -21.19 9.82 -15.81
N GLN A 265 -21.88 10.87 -16.27
CA GLN A 265 -22.68 10.79 -17.49
C GLN A 265 -21.83 10.41 -18.71
N LYS A 266 -20.63 10.98 -18.87
CA LYS A 266 -19.72 10.61 -19.97
C LYS A 266 -19.25 9.15 -19.89
N VAL A 267 -19.04 8.64 -18.68
CA VAL A 267 -18.71 7.23 -18.47
C VAL A 267 -19.88 6.34 -18.83
N GLU A 268 -21.09 6.68 -18.39
CA GLU A 268 -22.30 5.93 -18.74
C GLU A 268 -22.57 5.93 -20.26
N ASP A 269 -22.41 7.07 -20.93
CA ASP A 269 -22.55 7.20 -22.37
C ASP A 269 -21.55 6.31 -23.13
N GLU A 270 -20.26 6.36 -22.76
CA GLU A 270 -19.23 5.48 -23.33
C GLU A 270 -19.52 4.00 -23.01
N TRP A 271 -19.94 3.70 -21.79
CA TRP A 271 -20.21 2.33 -21.34
C TRP A 271 -21.39 1.69 -22.09
N GLN A 272 -22.41 2.45 -22.51
CA GLN A 272 -23.49 1.90 -23.35
C GLN A 272 -22.98 1.28 -24.66
N HIS A 273 -21.85 1.74 -25.19
CA HIS A 273 -21.22 1.18 -26.38
C HIS A 273 -20.36 -0.07 -26.08
N LEU A 274 -20.00 -0.31 -24.82
CA LEU A 274 -19.05 -1.35 -24.40
C LEU A 274 -19.68 -2.48 -23.58
N LYS A 275 -20.82 -2.22 -22.92
CA LYS A 275 -21.41 -3.12 -21.92
C LYS A 275 -21.65 -4.55 -22.45
N ASP A 276 -22.05 -4.69 -23.70
CA ASP A 276 -22.33 -5.98 -24.35
C ASP A 276 -21.17 -6.45 -25.25
N GLY A 277 -19.99 -5.84 -25.09
CA GLY A 277 -18.79 -6.12 -25.88
C GLY A 277 -17.91 -7.25 -25.32
N TYR A 278 -16.71 -7.39 -25.89
CA TYR A 278 -15.74 -8.43 -25.52
C TYR A 278 -15.22 -8.32 -24.08
N SER A 279 -15.32 -7.14 -23.48
CA SER A 279 -14.90 -6.89 -22.09
C SER A 279 -15.96 -7.28 -21.05
N LYS A 280 -17.12 -7.81 -21.47
CA LYS A 280 -18.09 -8.37 -20.51
C LYS A 280 -17.56 -9.69 -19.97
N LEU A 281 -17.43 -9.81 -18.66
CA LEU A 281 -16.97 -11.02 -18.00
C LEU A 281 -18.05 -12.10 -18.08
N THR A 282 -17.63 -13.31 -18.43
CA THR A 282 -18.50 -14.48 -18.34
C THR A 282 -18.44 -15.05 -16.92
N GLN A 283 -19.51 -15.73 -16.51
CA GLN A 283 -19.52 -16.45 -15.24
C GLN A 283 -18.40 -17.51 -15.16
N GLU A 284 -18.04 -18.11 -16.29
CA GLU A 284 -16.92 -19.05 -16.41
C GLU A 284 -15.59 -18.37 -16.04
N GLU A 285 -15.32 -17.18 -16.58
CA GLU A 285 -14.09 -16.43 -16.30
C GLU A 285 -14.01 -15.99 -14.83
N ILE A 286 -15.12 -15.53 -14.26
CA ILE A 286 -15.22 -15.19 -12.84
C ILE A 286 -14.97 -16.43 -11.97
N THR A 287 -15.54 -17.58 -12.34
CA THR A 287 -15.36 -18.85 -11.61
C THR A 287 -13.92 -19.35 -11.73
N ARG A 288 -13.31 -19.23 -12.91
CA ARG A 288 -11.88 -19.54 -13.16
C ARG A 288 -10.99 -18.71 -12.23
N ALA A 289 -11.19 -17.39 -12.19
CA ALA A 289 -10.44 -16.50 -11.32
C ALA A 289 -10.59 -16.86 -9.84
N LYS A 290 -11.84 -17.12 -9.39
CA LYS A 290 -12.13 -17.57 -8.02
C LYS A 290 -11.42 -18.89 -7.67
N GLY A 291 -11.24 -19.78 -8.64
CA GLY A 291 -10.56 -21.07 -8.47
C GLY A 291 -9.09 -20.98 -8.05
N PHE A 292 -8.42 -19.84 -8.23
CA PHE A 292 -7.02 -19.64 -7.78
C PHE A 292 -6.88 -19.16 -6.33
N PHE A 293 -7.99 -18.73 -5.72
CA PHE A 293 -8.03 -18.14 -4.38
C PHE A 293 -8.93 -18.97 -3.46
N THR A 294 -8.61 -20.27 -3.36
CA THR A 294 -9.32 -21.19 -2.48
C THR A 294 -8.84 -21.07 -1.04
N ALA A 295 -9.71 -21.47 -0.11
CA ALA A 295 -9.33 -21.63 1.28
C ALA A 295 -8.31 -22.78 1.43
N PRO A 296 -7.25 -22.63 2.24
CA PRO A 296 -6.44 -23.73 2.71
C PRO A 296 -7.28 -24.82 3.38
N ALA A 297 -6.70 -26.03 3.50
CA ALA A 297 -7.29 -27.12 4.25
C ALA A 297 -7.15 -26.87 5.77
N TYR A 298 -7.94 -25.94 6.30
CA TYR A 298 -7.93 -25.59 7.72
C TYR A 298 -8.29 -26.79 8.59
N GLU A 299 -7.60 -26.92 9.71
CA GLU A 299 -7.92 -27.90 10.74
C GLU A 299 -9.13 -27.45 11.55
N GLN A 300 -9.94 -28.42 12.00
CA GLN A 300 -10.99 -28.14 12.98
C GLN A 300 -10.36 -28.07 14.36
N LEU A 301 -10.19 -26.84 14.86
CA LEU A 301 -9.55 -26.56 16.14
C LEU A 301 -10.59 -26.14 17.18
N ASP A 302 -10.39 -26.56 18.43
CA ASP A 302 -11.15 -26.03 19.56
C ASP A 302 -10.68 -24.61 19.87
N ASN A 303 -11.39 -23.63 19.32
CA ASN A 303 -11.07 -22.21 19.49
C ASN A 303 -11.12 -21.77 20.96
N ALA A 304 -12.00 -22.34 21.78
CA ALA A 304 -12.11 -21.97 23.19
C ALA A 304 -10.90 -22.46 23.98
N ALA A 305 -10.49 -23.72 23.75
CA ALA A 305 -9.29 -24.27 24.36
C ALA A 305 -8.02 -23.53 23.91
N ALA A 306 -7.91 -23.23 22.61
CA ALA A 306 -6.78 -22.46 22.07
C ALA A 306 -6.71 -21.04 22.66
N GLN A 307 -7.86 -20.36 22.80
CA GLN A 307 -7.90 -19.04 23.42
C GLN A 307 -7.51 -19.08 24.89
N ALA A 308 -8.03 -20.04 25.67
CA ALA A 308 -7.68 -20.18 27.08
C ALA A 308 -6.17 -20.43 27.30
N ALA A 309 -5.54 -21.20 26.40
CA ALA A 309 -4.09 -21.40 26.43
C ALA A 309 -3.30 -20.11 26.15
N LEU A 310 -3.75 -19.32 25.17
CA LEU A 310 -3.14 -18.02 24.85
C LEU A 310 -3.28 -17.04 26.01
N ASP A 311 -4.44 -16.97 26.64
CA ASP A 311 -4.70 -16.08 27.77
C ASP A 311 -3.78 -16.43 28.96
N ALA A 312 -3.57 -17.73 29.22
CA ALA A 312 -2.62 -18.19 30.24
C ALA A 312 -1.17 -17.79 29.88
N GLN A 313 -0.74 -18.00 28.63
CA GLN A 313 0.60 -17.60 28.17
C GLN A 313 0.81 -16.08 28.20
N ALA A 314 -0.23 -15.30 27.90
CA ALA A 314 -0.20 -13.84 27.96
C ALA A 314 -0.12 -13.33 29.41
N ALA A 315 -0.78 -14.02 30.35
CA ALA A 315 -0.64 -13.74 31.78
C ALA A 315 0.78 -14.03 32.30
N ASP A 316 1.41 -15.09 31.79
CA ASP A 316 2.80 -15.44 32.14
C ASP A 316 3.84 -14.52 31.49
N SER A 317 3.51 -13.89 30.35
CA SER A 317 4.43 -13.01 29.62
C SER A 317 3.74 -11.74 29.11
N VAL A 318 3.98 -10.64 29.83
CA VAL A 318 3.49 -9.29 29.45
C VAL A 318 3.91 -8.91 28.02
N ALA A 319 5.13 -9.26 27.61
CA ALA A 319 5.62 -8.97 26.25
C ALA A 319 4.84 -9.73 25.17
N PHE A 320 4.48 -10.99 25.44
CA PHE A 320 3.63 -11.77 24.54
C PHE A 320 2.21 -11.20 24.52
N GLY A 321 1.63 -10.86 25.68
CA GLY A 321 0.30 -10.25 25.75
C GLY A 321 0.19 -8.94 24.94
N LYS A 322 1.19 -8.06 25.04
CA LYS A 322 1.27 -6.82 24.24
C LYS A 322 1.36 -7.10 22.74
N TRP A 323 2.16 -8.09 22.33
CA TRP A 323 2.25 -8.50 20.93
C TRP A 323 0.96 -9.14 20.43
N LEU A 324 0.32 -9.98 21.23
CA LEU A 324 -0.97 -10.61 20.92
C LEU A 324 -2.05 -9.54 20.71
N GLN A 325 -2.05 -8.48 21.51
CA GLN A 325 -3.01 -7.38 21.37
C GLN A 325 -2.78 -6.53 20.10
N ARG A 326 -1.52 -6.28 19.72
CA ARG A 326 -1.19 -5.32 18.65
C ARG A 326 -0.97 -5.98 17.29
N ASN A 327 -0.29 -7.12 17.24
CA ASN A 327 0.13 -7.74 15.98
C ASN A 327 -0.85 -8.83 15.50
N VAL A 328 -1.73 -9.32 16.36
CA VAL A 328 -2.64 -10.42 16.02
C VAL A 328 -4.05 -9.88 15.80
N ARG A 329 -4.67 -10.28 14.70
CA ARG A 329 -6.07 -9.98 14.36
C ARG A 329 -6.88 -11.26 14.24
N GLU A 330 -8.18 -11.12 14.47
CA GLU A 330 -9.12 -12.21 14.31
C GLU A 330 -9.20 -12.68 12.85
N HIS A 331 -9.54 -13.95 12.71
CA HIS A 331 -9.70 -14.65 11.44
C HIS A 331 -11.12 -15.20 11.36
N LYS A 332 -11.72 -15.25 10.16
CA LYS A 332 -13.10 -15.73 9.98
C LYS A 332 -13.28 -17.22 10.27
N ILE A 333 -12.21 -18.00 10.19
CA ILE A 333 -12.18 -19.41 10.60
C ILE A 333 -11.74 -19.52 12.06
N ALA A 334 -12.59 -20.13 12.88
CA ALA A 334 -12.34 -20.34 14.30
C ALA A 334 -11.04 -21.13 14.55
N GLY A 335 -10.27 -20.73 15.57
CA GLY A 335 -8.99 -21.35 15.90
C GLY A 335 -7.80 -20.84 15.08
N TYR A 336 -8.02 -19.95 14.12
CA TYR A 336 -6.99 -19.27 13.35
C TYR A 336 -6.95 -17.77 13.69
N ALA A 337 -5.87 -17.10 13.28
CA ALA A 337 -5.62 -15.67 13.45
C ALA A 337 -4.71 -15.17 12.31
N SER A 338 -4.77 -13.87 12.02
CA SER A 338 -3.80 -13.21 11.15
C SER A 338 -2.77 -12.46 11.98
N VAL A 339 -1.50 -12.48 11.55
CA VAL A 339 -0.37 -11.91 12.29
C VAL A 339 0.37 -10.91 11.41
N THR A 340 0.47 -9.67 11.85
CA THR A 340 1.29 -8.62 11.21
C THR A 340 2.71 -8.64 11.79
N LEU A 341 3.68 -8.95 10.95
CA LEU A 341 5.11 -8.80 11.21
C LEU A 341 5.49 -7.32 11.07
N SER A 342 5.89 -6.69 12.18
CA SER A 342 6.27 -5.27 12.17
C SER A 342 7.62 -5.08 11.49
N LEU A 343 7.67 -4.18 10.51
CA LEU A 343 8.90 -3.74 9.83
C LEU A 343 9.34 -2.35 10.29
N LYS A 344 8.90 -1.94 11.49
CA LYS A 344 9.11 -0.59 12.01
C LYS A 344 9.64 -0.56 13.44
N PRO A 345 10.60 -1.42 13.84
CA PRO A 345 11.32 -1.18 15.08
C PRO A 345 12.09 0.15 15.00
N THR A 346 12.21 0.84 16.12
CA THR A 346 12.98 2.09 16.21
C THR A 346 14.42 1.89 15.72
N GLY A 347 14.88 2.79 14.85
CA GLY A 347 16.23 2.73 14.25
C GLY A 347 16.31 1.92 12.95
N VAL A 348 15.21 1.31 12.50
CA VAL A 348 15.09 0.72 11.16
C VAL A 348 14.19 1.61 10.31
N ALA A 349 14.58 1.83 9.05
CA ALA A 349 13.76 2.59 8.12
C ALA A 349 12.40 1.88 7.91
N PRO A 350 11.27 2.56 8.10
CA PRO A 350 9.96 1.91 8.01
C PRO A 350 9.75 1.18 6.68
N GLY A 351 9.48 -0.11 6.75
CA GLY A 351 9.21 -0.98 5.59
C GLY A 351 10.44 -1.66 4.98
N ASP A 352 11.64 -1.43 5.50
CA ASP A 352 12.85 -2.14 5.04
C ASP A 352 12.91 -3.56 5.62
N ILE A 353 13.36 -4.51 4.80
CA ILE A 353 13.55 -5.92 5.15
C ILE A 353 14.91 -6.38 4.62
N THR A 354 15.74 -6.99 5.47
CA THR A 354 17.01 -7.58 5.03
C THR A 354 16.81 -8.89 4.25
N ASP A 355 17.82 -9.32 3.50
CA ASP A 355 17.86 -10.61 2.81
C ASP A 355 17.64 -11.79 3.77
N SER A 356 18.33 -11.81 4.92
CA SER A 356 18.15 -12.84 5.94
C SER A 356 16.74 -12.82 6.55
N GLN A 357 16.17 -11.64 6.76
CA GLN A 357 14.79 -11.49 7.24
C GLN A 357 13.77 -11.99 6.21
N LEU A 358 14.00 -11.79 4.91
CA LEU A 358 13.14 -12.35 3.86
C LEU A 358 13.14 -13.89 3.88
N GLU A 359 14.29 -14.52 4.08
CA GLU A 359 14.39 -15.99 4.24
C GLU A 359 13.64 -16.45 5.49
N VAL A 360 13.78 -15.74 6.62
CA VAL A 360 13.02 -16.05 7.84
C VAL A 360 11.52 -15.89 7.63
N ILE A 361 11.05 -14.84 6.95
CA ILE A 361 9.61 -14.70 6.63
C ILE A 361 9.14 -15.88 5.78
N ALA A 362 9.96 -16.36 4.84
CA ALA A 362 9.62 -17.51 4.02
C ALA A 362 9.49 -18.79 4.87
N ASP A 363 10.41 -19.02 5.82
CA ASP A 363 10.35 -20.16 6.75
C ASP A 363 9.13 -20.08 7.68
N LEU A 364 8.83 -18.89 8.20
CA LEU A 364 7.64 -18.64 9.02
C LEU A 364 6.35 -18.85 8.22
N ALA A 365 6.31 -18.43 6.96
CA ALA A 365 5.17 -18.66 6.08
C ALA A 365 4.97 -20.16 5.84
N ASP A 366 6.03 -20.91 5.52
CA ASP A 366 5.96 -22.35 5.31
C ASP A 366 5.49 -23.09 6.56
N GLN A 367 5.96 -22.68 7.73
CA GLN A 367 5.62 -23.33 9.00
C GLN A 367 4.22 -22.98 9.51
N PHE A 368 3.83 -21.71 9.43
CA PHE A 368 2.66 -21.18 10.15
C PHE A 368 1.53 -20.66 9.27
N SER A 369 1.75 -20.43 7.98
CA SER A 369 0.78 -19.73 7.11
C SER A 369 0.73 -20.30 5.70
N PHE A 370 0.82 -21.64 5.58
CA PHE A 370 0.67 -22.39 4.32
C PHE A 370 1.60 -21.91 3.18
N GLY A 371 2.78 -21.40 3.50
CA GLY A 371 3.75 -20.89 2.53
C GLY A 371 3.39 -19.54 1.90
N GLU A 372 2.38 -18.83 2.42
CA GLU A 372 1.92 -17.54 1.91
C GLU A 372 2.13 -16.40 2.91
N ALA A 373 2.48 -15.22 2.40
CA ALA A 373 2.58 -13.97 3.15
C ALA A 373 2.03 -12.80 2.31
N ARG A 374 1.77 -11.66 2.97
CA ARG A 374 1.16 -10.50 2.31
C ARG A 374 1.83 -9.20 2.70
N THR A 375 2.18 -8.39 1.72
CA THR A 375 2.67 -7.02 1.91
C THR A 375 1.49 -6.07 2.14
N THR A 376 1.69 -5.07 2.99
CA THR A 376 0.63 -4.10 3.33
C THR A 376 0.93 -2.72 2.75
N HIS A 377 -0.13 -1.93 2.52
CA HIS A 377 0.03 -0.52 2.15
C HIS A 377 0.58 0.33 3.31
N GLU A 378 0.52 -0.20 4.53
CA GLU A 378 1.17 0.34 5.74
C GLU A 378 2.65 -0.05 5.83
N GLN A 379 3.22 -0.73 4.84
CA GLN A 379 4.65 -1.11 4.80
C GLN A 379 5.05 -2.16 5.85
N ASN A 380 4.17 -3.13 6.12
CA ASN A 380 4.42 -4.31 6.95
C ASN A 380 4.22 -5.61 6.14
N ILE A 381 4.40 -6.77 6.79
CA ILE A 381 4.07 -8.10 6.24
C ILE A 381 3.00 -8.77 7.11
N VAL A 382 2.11 -9.56 6.52
CA VAL A 382 1.07 -10.35 7.19
C VAL A 382 1.25 -11.83 6.88
N LEU A 383 1.18 -12.66 7.92
CA LEU A 383 0.92 -14.10 7.86
C LEU A 383 -0.57 -14.29 8.17
N ALA A 384 -1.37 -14.64 7.16
CA ALA A 384 -2.82 -14.51 7.24
C ALA A 384 -3.49 -15.67 8.00
N ASP A 385 -2.88 -16.85 7.98
CA ASP A 385 -3.56 -18.12 8.23
C ASP A 385 -2.92 -18.91 9.39
N VAL A 386 -2.59 -18.23 10.49
CA VAL A 386 -1.85 -18.80 11.62
C VAL A 386 -2.79 -19.47 12.62
N LYS A 387 -2.49 -20.69 13.04
CA LYS A 387 -3.24 -21.36 14.12
C LYS A 387 -3.01 -20.64 15.44
N LYS A 388 -4.07 -20.40 16.21
CA LYS A 388 -4.00 -19.79 17.53
C LYS A 388 -3.05 -20.53 18.47
N ALA A 389 -3.06 -21.86 18.44
CA ALA A 389 -2.18 -22.70 19.26
C ALA A 389 -0.67 -22.48 18.99
N ASP A 390 -0.32 -21.98 17.80
CA ASP A 390 1.06 -21.77 17.37
C ASP A 390 1.55 -20.33 17.60
N LEU A 391 0.67 -19.40 18.01
CA LEU A 391 1.01 -17.97 18.12
C LEU A 391 2.16 -17.70 19.10
N PHE A 392 2.26 -18.46 20.20
CA PHE A 392 3.37 -18.30 21.14
C PHE A 392 4.71 -18.72 20.54
N ALA A 393 4.75 -19.84 19.81
CA ALA A 393 5.93 -20.30 19.11
C ALA A 393 6.33 -19.33 17.98
N LEU A 394 5.36 -18.85 17.20
CA LEU A 394 5.56 -17.83 16.19
C LEU A 394 6.12 -16.54 16.80
N TRP A 395 5.57 -16.07 17.92
CA TRP A 395 6.06 -14.87 18.61
C TRP A 395 7.53 -15.02 19.03
N GLN A 396 7.92 -16.18 19.56
CA GLN A 396 9.33 -16.44 19.94
C GLN A 396 10.27 -16.34 18.72
N ALA A 397 9.85 -16.89 17.59
CA ALA A 397 10.60 -16.80 16.34
C ALA A 397 10.66 -15.35 15.83
N CYS A 398 9.51 -14.65 15.79
CA CYS A 398 9.41 -13.24 15.42
C CYS A 398 10.28 -12.33 16.29
N LYS A 399 10.36 -12.60 17.60
CA LYS A 399 11.19 -11.83 18.53
C LYS A 399 12.67 -11.95 18.18
N THR A 400 13.11 -13.16 17.85
CA THR A 400 14.50 -13.42 17.44
C THR A 400 14.82 -12.77 16.09
N ALA A 401 13.85 -12.74 15.18
CA ALA A 401 13.99 -12.19 13.83
C ALA A 401 13.77 -10.67 13.71
N GLY A 402 13.34 -10.01 14.79
CA GLY A 402 13.07 -8.56 14.82
C GLY A 402 11.69 -8.14 14.29
N PHE A 403 10.71 -9.04 14.24
CA PHE A 403 9.34 -8.79 13.77
C PHE A 403 8.29 -8.63 14.87
N ALA A 404 8.67 -8.87 16.13
CA ALA A 404 7.75 -8.88 17.27
C ALA A 404 7.52 -7.50 17.91
N THR A 405 7.91 -6.40 17.26
CA THR A 405 7.66 -5.05 17.80
C THR A 405 6.14 -4.82 17.89
N PRO A 406 5.60 -4.58 19.10
CA PRO A 406 4.17 -4.47 19.33
C PRO A 406 3.65 -3.05 19.10
N ASN A 407 3.85 -2.51 17.90
CA ASN A 407 3.52 -1.12 17.58
C ASN A 407 2.41 -0.95 16.54
N ILE A 408 1.87 -2.02 15.96
CA ILE A 408 0.87 -1.92 14.87
C ILE A 408 -0.33 -1.05 15.28
N GLY A 409 -0.70 -0.08 14.44
CA GLY A 409 -1.78 0.89 14.67
C GLY A 409 -1.45 2.05 15.63
N THR A 410 -0.26 2.04 16.24
CA THR A 410 0.15 3.09 17.18
C THR A 410 0.87 4.23 16.47
N ILE A 411 1.11 5.35 17.18
CA ILE A 411 1.87 6.51 16.66
C ILE A 411 3.29 6.17 16.15
N THR A 412 3.84 5.01 16.53
CA THR A 412 5.16 4.54 16.11
C THR A 412 5.12 3.59 14.90
N ASP A 413 3.94 3.18 14.42
CA ASP A 413 3.71 2.41 13.18
C ASP A 413 3.76 3.31 11.93
N ILE A 414 4.78 4.16 11.85
CA ILE A 414 4.84 5.28 10.92
C ILE A 414 4.90 4.80 9.46
N ILE A 415 4.01 5.30 8.60
CA ILE A 415 4.17 5.15 7.15
C ILE A 415 5.13 6.25 6.68
N CYS A 416 6.25 5.85 6.08
CA CYS A 416 7.31 6.75 5.68
C CYS A 416 7.78 6.47 4.26
N CYS A 417 7.80 7.51 3.42
CA CYS A 417 8.53 7.43 2.15
C CYS A 417 10.02 7.69 2.39
N PRO A 418 10.94 7.23 1.50
CA PRO A 418 12.37 7.44 1.70
C PRO A 418 12.82 8.91 1.58
N GLY A 419 11.95 9.85 1.18
CA GLY A 419 12.30 11.27 1.13
C GLY A 419 13.59 11.57 0.36
N GLY A 420 14.29 12.62 0.79
CA GLY A 420 15.58 13.06 0.26
C GLY A 420 16.74 12.10 0.54
N ASP A 421 16.52 11.05 1.33
CA ASP A 421 17.52 10.01 1.61
C ASP A 421 17.87 9.26 0.31
N PHE A 422 16.85 8.98 -0.52
CA PHE A 422 17.04 8.34 -1.83
C PHE A 422 16.41 9.13 -3.01
N CYS A 423 15.21 9.68 -2.84
CA CYS A 423 14.38 10.15 -3.94
C CYS A 423 14.84 11.49 -4.55
N SER A 424 15.00 11.53 -5.87
CA SER A 424 15.38 12.75 -6.62
C SER A 424 14.27 13.80 -6.70
N LEU A 425 13.03 13.45 -6.37
CA LEU A 425 11.87 14.37 -6.35
C LEU A 425 11.58 14.95 -4.96
N ALA A 426 12.27 14.49 -3.92
CA ALA A 426 11.99 14.90 -2.56
C ALA A 426 12.59 16.29 -2.26
N ASN A 427 11.91 17.04 -1.40
CA ASN A 427 12.34 18.34 -0.91
C ASN A 427 13.09 18.22 0.41
N ALA A 428 12.75 17.21 1.22
CA ALA A 428 13.38 16.94 2.51
C ALA A 428 13.53 15.43 2.73
N LYS A 429 14.41 15.05 3.65
CA LYS A 429 14.52 13.68 4.15
C LYS A 429 13.27 13.25 4.91
N SER A 430 13.16 11.97 5.23
CA SER A 430 11.96 11.46 5.93
C SER A 430 12.29 10.36 6.90
N ILE A 431 13.24 9.48 6.58
CA ILE A 431 13.65 8.39 7.47
C ILE A 431 14.16 8.91 8.82
N PRO A 432 15.04 9.95 8.89
CA PRO A 432 15.49 10.47 10.18
C PRO A 432 14.38 11.10 11.02
N ILE A 433 13.34 11.64 10.39
CA ILE A 433 12.20 12.23 11.12
C ILE A 433 11.33 11.13 11.73
N ALA A 434 11.08 10.05 10.98
CA ALA A 434 10.37 8.89 11.51
C ALA A 434 11.11 8.31 12.71
N GLU A 435 12.43 8.11 12.60
CA GLU A 435 13.25 7.60 13.70
C GLU A 435 13.21 8.53 14.92
N ALA A 436 13.37 9.85 14.73
CA ALA A 436 13.37 10.80 15.83
C ALA A 436 12.02 10.83 16.58
N ILE A 437 10.90 10.68 15.86
CA ILE A 437 9.57 10.55 16.48
C ILE A 437 9.44 9.20 17.19
N GLN A 438 9.87 8.09 16.59
CA GLN A 438 9.84 6.78 17.27
C GLN A 438 10.65 6.79 18.58
N ARG A 439 11.78 7.48 18.62
CA ARG A 439 12.59 7.67 19.85
C ARG A 439 11.89 8.54 20.90
N GLN A 440 11.12 9.55 20.48
CA GLN A 440 10.33 10.38 21.38
C GLN A 440 9.21 9.59 22.07
N PHE A 441 8.66 8.58 21.39
CA PHE A 441 7.59 7.71 21.87
C PHE A 441 8.09 6.29 22.16
N GLU A 442 9.21 6.16 22.87
CA GLU A 442 9.79 4.85 23.21
C GLU A 442 9.09 4.12 24.37
N ASP A 443 8.34 4.86 25.21
CA ASP A 443 7.52 4.29 26.28
C ASP A 443 6.25 3.66 25.71
N LEU A 444 6.26 2.32 25.62
CA LEU A 444 5.14 1.56 25.07
C LEU A 444 3.87 1.67 25.91
N ASP A 445 3.96 1.84 27.23
CA ASP A 445 2.76 1.96 28.07
C ASP A 445 2.03 3.28 27.76
N TYR A 446 2.80 4.36 27.61
CA TYR A 446 2.26 5.64 27.14
C TYR A 446 1.68 5.51 25.73
N VAL A 447 2.41 4.91 24.79
CA VAL A 447 1.94 4.71 23.41
C VAL A 447 0.64 3.92 23.35
N TYR A 448 0.43 2.93 24.23
CA TYR A 448 -0.83 2.18 24.27
C TYR A 448 -1.97 2.95 24.90
N ASP A 449 -1.69 3.74 25.93
CA ASP A 449 -2.67 4.65 26.53
C ASP A 449 -3.18 5.69 25.51
N LEU A 450 -2.38 6.05 24.51
CA LEU A 450 -2.82 6.92 23.41
C LEU A 450 -3.84 6.29 22.45
N GLY A 451 -3.98 4.96 22.45
CA GLY A 451 -4.80 4.26 21.46
C GLY A 451 -4.23 4.33 20.04
N ASP A 452 -5.10 4.19 19.05
CA ASP A 452 -4.69 4.12 17.64
C ASP A 452 -4.47 5.51 17.04
N ILE A 453 -3.30 5.74 16.43
CA ILE A 453 -2.90 7.02 15.84
C ILE A 453 -2.09 6.80 14.56
N ASP A 454 -2.67 7.18 13.43
CA ASP A 454 -1.99 7.12 12.12
C ASP A 454 -1.07 8.32 11.91
N LEU A 455 0.25 8.07 11.88
CA LEU A 455 1.26 9.08 11.56
C LEU A 455 1.96 8.77 10.24
N ASN A 456 1.82 9.69 9.29
CA ASN A 456 2.24 9.50 7.90
C ASN A 456 3.21 10.59 7.43
N ILE A 457 4.37 10.20 6.90
CA ILE A 457 5.45 11.11 6.53
C ILE A 457 5.75 11.05 5.03
N SER A 458 5.87 12.23 4.40
CA SER A 458 6.34 12.34 3.02
C SER A 458 7.34 13.49 2.85
N GLY A 459 8.51 13.21 2.27
CA GLY A 459 9.53 14.24 2.01
C GLY A 459 9.19 15.25 0.90
N CYS A 460 8.02 15.14 0.25
CA CYS A 460 7.52 16.14 -0.70
C CYS A 460 6.01 16.00 -0.95
N MET A 461 5.47 16.95 -1.71
CA MET A 461 4.05 17.03 -2.08
C MET A 461 3.56 15.88 -2.98
N ASN A 462 4.40 14.90 -3.35
CA ASN A 462 3.92 13.72 -4.07
C ASN A 462 3.13 12.75 -3.18
N ALA A 463 3.22 12.91 -1.86
CA ALA A 463 2.49 12.15 -0.84
C ALA A 463 2.64 10.63 -0.97
N CYS A 464 3.87 10.14 -1.20
CA CYS A 464 4.11 8.70 -1.33
C CYS A 464 3.86 7.93 -0.03
N GLY A 465 4.10 8.56 1.14
CA GLY A 465 3.77 8.02 2.46
C GLY A 465 2.39 8.45 2.96
N HIS A 466 1.49 8.89 2.08
CA HIS A 466 0.08 9.14 2.40
C HIS A 466 -0.20 10.18 3.51
N HIS A 467 0.68 11.18 3.70
CA HIS A 467 0.56 12.20 4.76
C HIS A 467 -0.78 12.96 4.79
N HIS A 468 -1.48 13.11 3.67
CA HIS A 468 -2.77 13.81 3.63
C HIS A 468 -3.92 13.05 4.31
N VAL A 469 -3.78 11.75 4.54
CA VAL A 469 -4.83 10.88 5.11
C VAL A 469 -4.36 10.14 6.37
N GLY A 470 -3.23 10.52 6.94
CA GLY A 470 -2.91 10.15 8.31
C GLY A 470 -3.58 11.12 9.28
N HIS A 471 -3.92 10.64 10.47
CA HIS A 471 -4.40 11.48 11.57
C HIS A 471 -3.42 12.64 11.81
N ILE A 472 -2.13 12.33 11.77
CA ILE A 472 -1.01 13.27 11.79
C ILE A 472 -0.19 13.11 10.50
N GLY A 473 -0.25 14.10 9.63
CA GLY A 473 0.49 14.17 8.38
C GLY A 473 1.73 15.06 8.48
N ILE A 474 2.88 14.58 7.98
CA ILE A 474 4.12 15.37 7.90
C ILE A 474 4.57 15.51 6.44
N LEU A 475 4.65 16.75 5.97
CA LEU A 475 5.09 17.11 4.63
C LEU A 475 6.45 17.82 4.65
N GLY A 476 7.46 17.21 4.04
CA GLY A 476 8.74 17.84 3.74
C GLY A 476 8.64 18.94 2.68
N VAL A 477 9.16 20.11 2.99
CA VAL A 477 9.25 21.28 2.11
C VAL A 477 10.66 21.85 2.13
N ASP A 478 11.08 22.42 1.01
CA ASP A 478 12.35 23.14 0.90
C ASP A 478 12.07 24.65 1.03
N LYS A 479 12.88 25.33 1.84
CA LYS A 479 12.92 26.79 1.91
C LYS A 479 14.36 27.26 1.79
N SER A 480 14.72 27.73 0.60
CA SER A 480 16.06 28.25 0.29
C SER A 480 17.18 27.22 0.55
N GLY A 481 16.97 25.97 0.14
CA GLY A 481 17.95 24.89 0.29
C GLY A 481 18.03 24.28 1.70
N LYS A 482 17.08 24.62 2.57
CA LYS A 482 16.94 24.04 3.91
C LYS A 482 15.67 23.23 4.01
N GLU A 483 15.77 22.09 4.68
CA GLU A 483 14.67 21.17 4.91
C GLU A 483 13.78 21.65 6.06
N PHE A 484 12.48 21.74 5.80
CA PHE A 484 11.47 22.03 6.81
C PHE A 484 10.29 21.06 6.68
N TYR A 485 9.47 20.98 7.72
CA TYR A 485 8.38 20.01 7.82
C TYR A 485 7.08 20.69 8.22
N GLN A 486 6.06 20.56 7.38
CA GLN A 486 4.73 21.09 7.61
C GLN A 486 3.82 19.98 8.17
N VAL A 487 3.14 20.28 9.28
CA VAL A 487 2.21 19.35 9.92
C VAL A 487 0.78 19.58 9.41
N GLN A 488 0.07 18.48 9.17
CA GLN A 488 -1.36 18.42 8.85
C GLN A 488 -2.07 17.53 9.87
N LEU A 489 -3.30 17.87 10.26
CA LEU A 489 -4.10 17.08 11.20
C LEU A 489 -5.49 16.77 10.65
N GLY A 490 -6.05 15.62 11.02
CA GLY A 490 -7.44 15.25 10.70
C GLY A 490 -7.65 14.47 9.40
N GLY A 491 -6.57 13.97 8.80
CA GLY A 491 -6.68 13.05 7.68
C GLY A 491 -7.15 11.67 8.15
N ASN A 492 -7.91 10.97 7.32
CA ASN A 492 -8.33 9.58 7.57
C ASN A 492 -8.49 8.86 6.23
N ALA A 493 -8.03 7.61 6.13
CA ALA A 493 -8.09 6.78 4.93
C ALA A 493 -9.20 5.71 4.97
N SER A 494 -9.92 5.54 6.09
CA SER A 494 -10.99 4.56 6.24
C SER A 494 -12.28 4.95 5.49
N ASN A 495 -13.40 4.30 5.80
CA ASN A 495 -14.71 4.51 5.17
C ASN A 495 -15.14 5.99 5.14
N ASP A 496 -14.87 6.71 6.21
CA ASP A 496 -15.13 8.13 6.44
C ASP A 496 -13.91 8.98 6.07
N ALA A 497 -13.36 8.74 4.88
CA ALA A 497 -12.14 9.37 4.41
C ALA A 497 -12.19 10.90 4.54
N SER A 498 -11.11 11.49 5.07
CA SER A 498 -10.94 12.94 5.21
C SER A 498 -9.50 13.35 4.89
N LEU A 499 -9.31 14.60 4.46
CA LEU A 499 -7.99 15.16 4.21
C LEU A 499 -7.55 15.99 5.42
N GLY A 500 -6.29 15.87 5.79
CA GLY A 500 -5.72 16.66 6.88
C GLY A 500 -5.54 18.14 6.52
N ASP A 501 -5.84 19.01 7.48
CA ASP A 501 -5.68 20.46 7.36
C ASP A 501 -4.28 20.89 7.81
N VAL A 502 -3.68 21.82 7.06
CA VAL A 502 -2.39 22.41 7.43
C VAL A 502 -2.52 23.18 8.74
N LEU A 503 -1.80 22.71 9.77
CA LEU A 503 -1.87 23.30 11.12
C LEU A 503 -1.26 24.70 11.18
N GLY A 504 -0.21 24.96 10.38
CA GLY A 504 0.46 26.26 10.31
C GLY A 504 1.82 26.24 9.59
N PRO A 505 2.74 27.18 9.95
CA PRO A 505 4.10 27.23 9.42
C PRO A 505 4.91 25.93 9.63
N SER A 506 5.91 25.70 8.78
CA SER A 506 6.78 24.52 8.88
C SER A 506 7.87 24.67 9.95
N PHE A 507 8.31 23.55 10.52
CA PHE A 507 9.35 23.43 11.55
C PHE A 507 10.67 22.90 11.01
N GLY A 508 11.77 23.10 11.73
CA GLY A 508 13.04 22.44 11.44
C GLY A 508 12.99 20.94 11.77
N ALA A 509 13.94 20.17 11.25
CA ALA A 509 14.02 18.73 11.51
C ALA A 509 14.10 18.41 13.01
N ASP A 510 14.96 19.12 13.74
CA ASP A 510 15.24 18.87 15.17
C ASP A 510 14.06 19.21 16.08
N ASP A 511 13.14 20.07 15.62
CA ASP A 511 11.95 20.47 16.37
C ASP A 511 10.82 19.43 16.27
N MET A 512 10.84 18.57 15.25
CA MET A 512 9.71 17.70 14.92
C MET A 512 9.27 16.79 16.06
N PRO A 513 10.16 16.09 16.80
CA PRO A 513 9.76 15.26 17.94
C PRO A 513 8.97 16.04 18.99
N ALA A 514 9.46 17.22 19.38
CA ALA A 514 8.80 18.09 20.35
C ALA A 514 7.46 18.64 19.82
N VAL A 515 7.36 18.91 18.52
CA VAL A 515 6.10 19.32 17.87
C VAL A 515 5.06 18.20 17.95
N ILE A 516 5.43 16.95 17.67
CA ILE A 516 4.50 15.82 17.77
C ILE A 516 4.09 15.59 19.23
N GLN A 517 5.03 15.69 20.19
CA GLN A 517 4.68 15.62 21.61
C GLN A 517 3.64 16.67 22.00
N LYS A 518 3.78 17.94 21.59
CA LYS A 518 2.79 18.99 21.87
C LYS A 518 1.41 18.67 21.29
N ILE A 519 1.34 18.05 20.11
CA ILE A 519 0.08 17.64 19.48
C ILE A 519 -0.59 16.55 20.32
N VAL A 520 0.19 15.55 20.75
CA VAL A 520 -0.29 14.48 21.62
C VAL A 520 -0.72 15.02 22.97
N ASP A 521 0.01 15.97 23.56
CA ASP A 521 -0.38 16.60 24.83
C ASP A 521 -1.75 17.29 24.75
N VAL A 522 -2.06 17.94 23.62
CA VAL A 522 -3.38 18.54 23.40
C VAL A 522 -4.46 17.45 23.29
N TYR A 523 -4.18 16.37 22.56
CA TYR A 523 -5.08 15.23 22.48
C TYR A 523 -5.38 14.65 23.87
N VAL A 524 -4.35 14.28 24.64
CA VAL A 524 -4.49 13.71 25.98
C VAL A 524 -5.23 14.65 26.93
N ALA A 525 -4.97 15.96 26.86
CA ALA A 525 -5.63 16.94 27.72
C ALA A 525 -7.11 17.18 27.40
N ASN A 526 -7.56 16.84 26.17
CA ASN A 526 -8.91 17.15 25.70
C ASN A 526 -9.76 15.93 25.36
N ARG A 527 -9.17 14.72 25.27
CA ARG A 527 -9.90 13.49 25.00
C ARG A 527 -10.84 13.15 26.15
N THR A 528 -11.97 12.54 25.83
CA THR A 528 -12.92 12.01 26.83
C THR A 528 -12.87 10.49 26.82
N ASP A 529 -12.81 9.85 27.98
CA ASP A 529 -12.82 8.38 28.10
C ASP A 529 -11.76 7.72 27.16
N GLU A 530 -12.18 6.77 26.33
CA GLU A 530 -11.35 6.06 25.34
C GLU A 530 -11.42 6.70 23.93
N GLU A 531 -11.72 8.00 23.83
CA GLU A 531 -11.84 8.70 22.55
C GLU A 531 -10.51 8.68 21.76
N LEU A 532 -10.59 8.26 20.50
CA LEU A 532 -9.45 8.21 19.58
C LEU A 532 -9.00 9.61 19.17
N PHE A 533 -7.73 9.74 18.78
CA PHE A 533 -7.15 11.02 18.34
C PHE A 533 -7.99 11.74 17.28
N ILE A 534 -8.43 11.01 16.26
CA ILE A 534 -9.17 11.56 15.13
C ILE A 534 -10.53 12.12 15.56
N ASP A 535 -11.20 11.46 16.51
CA ASP A 535 -12.50 11.88 17.03
C ASP A 535 -12.36 13.11 17.91
N THR A 536 -11.34 13.14 18.80
CA THR A 536 -11.01 14.34 19.58
C THR A 536 -10.73 15.53 18.66
N TYR A 537 -9.91 15.34 17.61
CA TYR A 537 -9.62 16.41 16.64
C TYR A 537 -10.89 16.91 15.94
N ARG A 538 -11.77 16.02 15.50
CA ARG A 538 -13.04 16.39 14.85
C ARG A 538 -13.96 17.15 15.79
N ARG A 539 -13.97 16.82 17.07
CA ARG A 539 -14.82 17.46 18.08
C ARG A 539 -14.32 18.86 18.47
N ILE A 540 -13.03 19.03 18.75
CA ILE A 540 -12.48 20.30 19.26
C ILE A 540 -11.92 21.21 18.18
N GLY A 541 -11.71 20.68 16.97
CA GLY A 541 -11.13 21.38 15.83
C GLY A 541 -9.62 21.66 15.96
N ALA A 542 -9.05 22.33 14.96
CA ALA A 542 -7.61 22.57 14.88
C ALA A 542 -7.08 23.68 15.82
N ALA A 543 -7.97 24.53 16.36
CA ALA A 543 -7.55 25.73 17.08
C ALA A 543 -6.72 25.42 18.35
N PRO A 544 -7.13 24.51 19.26
CA PRO A 544 -6.34 24.18 20.46
C PRO A 544 -4.96 23.62 20.11
N PHE A 545 -4.89 22.76 19.09
CA PHE A 545 -3.62 22.19 18.60
C PHE A 545 -2.70 23.29 18.09
N LYS A 546 -3.22 24.22 17.28
CA LYS A 546 -2.47 25.34 16.73
C LYS A 546 -1.93 26.26 17.82
N GLU A 547 -2.77 26.62 18.80
CA GLU A 547 -2.36 27.48 19.91
C GLU A 547 -1.21 26.88 20.70
N LYS A 548 -1.28 25.60 21.07
CA LYS A 548 -0.21 24.93 21.82
C LYS A 548 1.07 24.75 21.02
N VAL A 549 0.96 24.30 19.77
CA VAL A 549 2.12 23.98 18.92
C VAL A 549 2.94 25.23 18.60
N TYR A 550 2.29 26.35 18.31
CA TYR A 550 2.95 27.62 17.95
C TYR A 550 3.10 28.62 19.10
N ALA A 551 2.71 28.27 20.33
CA ALA A 551 3.02 29.08 21.50
C ALA A 551 4.54 29.29 21.61
N LYS A 552 4.95 30.55 21.79
CA LYS A 552 6.35 30.86 22.08
C LYS A 552 6.73 30.20 23.41
N ALA A 553 7.89 29.54 23.45
CA ALA A 553 8.46 29.12 24.72
C ALA A 553 8.69 30.38 25.57
N ASN A 554 8.01 30.46 26.71
CA ASN A 554 8.22 31.53 27.68
C ASN A 554 9.53 31.33 28.43
#